data_AF-A0A1G9YMC7-F1
#
_entry.id   AF-A0A1G9YMC7-F1
#
_cell.length_a   1.000
_cell.length_b   1.000
_cell.length_c   1.000
_cell.angle_alpha   90.00
_cell.angle_beta   90.00
_cell.angle_gamma   90.00
#
_symmetry.space_group_name_H-M   'P 1'
#
loop_
_entity.id
_entity.type
_entity.pdbx_description
1 polymer ?
#
loop_
_entity_poly.entity_id
_entity_poly.type
_entity_poly.pdbx_seq_one_letter_code
_entity_poly.pdbx_strand_id
1 'polypeptide(L)'
;MTHRADSRNLARVNVTFGQGGNSPVTETRMDYPRYVFGGVWSFLAEPVARGPRTDWVSTGGDIGWQQQVTVQDVLSEVSERAVYPSADTREERWLTPITRPRMISEDLPVRRDGSVLYFRTRAWGDGGTSHAGEGYGRGLSQRASLHQGDTVLSESDYDSGYATGLAPERLPYRLVVDATNDDSALGPYSTTTHTEWSFVSGESQEKTIALVQLDYDVDLDADGRARRNAAVAITPVVLGAPETEVTSVRIEVSYDDGSTWHRQKAVHRDGTWKAFPAAPASASFVSLRTTATDETGGSVTQTVIRAYGLR
;
A
#
# COMPACT_ATOMS: atom_id res chain seq x y z
N MET A 1 30.39 -11.56 -20.20
CA MET A 1 29.29 -11.05 -21.06
C MET A 1 29.24 -9.54 -20.89
N THR A 2 29.26 -8.77 -21.97
CA THR A 2 29.15 -7.31 -21.92
C THR A 2 27.69 -6.96 -22.25
N HIS A 3 26.92 -6.54 -21.26
CA HIS A 3 25.55 -6.05 -21.46
C HIS A 3 25.63 -4.61 -21.99
N ARG A 4 25.02 -4.33 -23.16
CA ARG A 4 24.96 -2.97 -23.72
C ARG A 4 23.59 -2.39 -23.42
N ALA A 5 23.53 -1.36 -22.58
CA ALA A 5 22.29 -0.63 -22.32
C ALA A 5 21.96 0.32 -23.50
N ASP A 6 20.77 0.18 -24.09
CA ASP A 6 20.20 1.06 -25.10
C ASP A 6 18.66 1.09 -25.01
N SER A 7 18.00 1.92 -25.83
CA SER A 7 16.54 2.12 -25.79
C SER A 7 15.71 0.84 -25.99
N ARG A 8 16.31 -0.25 -26.49
CA ARG A 8 15.62 -1.53 -26.70
C ARG A 8 15.63 -2.40 -25.47
N ASN A 9 16.48 -2.12 -24.49
CA ASN A 9 16.59 -2.90 -23.26
C ASN A 9 16.55 -2.07 -21.97
N LEU A 10 16.04 -0.84 -22.05
CA LEU A 10 15.75 0.01 -20.91
C LEU A 10 14.26 0.38 -20.91
N ALA A 11 13.56 0.06 -19.82
CA ALA A 11 12.23 0.59 -19.57
C ALA A 11 12.35 1.99 -18.99
N ARG A 12 11.47 2.87 -19.45
CA ARG A 12 11.35 4.24 -18.93
C ARG A 12 10.40 4.21 -17.75
N VAL A 13 10.79 4.78 -16.61
CA VAL A 13 9.91 4.97 -15.47
C VAL A 13 9.76 6.47 -15.21
N ASN A 14 8.56 6.99 -15.38
CA ASN A 14 8.22 8.35 -15.00
C ASN A 14 7.83 8.32 -13.51
N VAL A 15 8.71 8.86 -12.67
CA VAL A 15 8.55 8.85 -11.22
C VAL A 15 8.14 10.25 -10.77
N THR A 16 7.20 10.36 -9.84
CA THR A 16 6.89 11.62 -9.16
C THR A 16 7.07 11.47 -7.66
N PHE A 17 7.92 12.29 -7.06
CA PHE A 17 8.10 12.35 -5.60
C PHE A 17 7.24 13.46 -5.00
N GLY A 18 6.40 13.09 -4.03
CA GLY A 18 5.44 13.96 -3.36
C GLY A 18 5.98 14.62 -2.09
N GLN A 19 5.32 14.36 -0.97
CA GLN A 19 5.55 14.98 0.33
C GLN A 19 6.87 14.51 0.97
N GLY A 20 7.49 15.39 1.74
CA GLY A 20 8.60 15.08 2.65
C GLY A 20 8.79 16.17 3.70
N GLY A 21 7.85 17.13 3.76
CA GLY A 21 8.00 18.38 4.48
C GLY A 21 9.36 19.04 4.23
N ASN A 22 10.04 19.37 5.33
CA ASN A 22 11.42 19.86 5.32
C ASN A 22 12.45 18.75 5.61
N SER A 23 12.00 17.49 5.73
CA SER A 23 12.89 16.35 5.98
C SER A 23 13.59 15.96 4.67
N PRO A 24 14.90 15.67 4.70
CA PRO A 24 15.59 15.12 3.55
C PRO A 24 14.93 13.82 3.09
N VAL A 25 14.80 13.68 1.77
CA VAL A 25 14.31 12.45 1.14
C VAL A 25 15.45 11.83 0.36
N THR A 26 15.66 10.53 0.55
CA THR A 26 16.60 9.75 -0.24
C THR A 26 15.89 8.58 -0.90
N GLU A 27 16.47 8.10 -1.99
CA GLU A 27 15.95 6.95 -2.73
C GLU A 27 17.10 6.03 -3.14
N THR A 28 16.83 4.73 -3.11
CA THR A 28 17.72 3.71 -3.67
C THR A 28 16.90 2.69 -4.42
N ARG A 29 17.55 2.05 -5.40
CA ARG A 29 17.01 0.88 -6.10
C ARG A 29 17.91 -0.31 -5.83
N MET A 30 17.31 -1.50 -5.81
CA MET A 30 17.96 -2.77 -5.59
C MET A 30 17.66 -3.68 -6.76
N ASP A 31 18.69 -4.37 -7.28
CA ASP A 31 18.53 -5.44 -8.25
C ASP A 31 18.58 -6.82 -7.58
N TYR A 32 17.71 -7.69 -8.06
CA TYR A 32 17.60 -9.07 -7.60
C TYR A 32 17.72 -10.00 -8.82
N PRO A 33 18.95 -10.29 -9.27
CA PRO A 33 19.19 -11.29 -10.32
C PRO A 33 18.87 -12.70 -9.81
N ARG A 34 18.30 -13.54 -10.68
CA ARG A 34 17.86 -14.92 -10.35
C ARG A 34 18.98 -15.85 -9.82
N TYR A 35 20.25 -15.54 -10.10
CA TYR A 35 21.40 -16.37 -9.72
C TYR A 35 22.00 -16.02 -8.34
N VAL A 36 21.41 -15.08 -7.59
CA VAL A 36 21.82 -14.79 -6.21
C VAL A 36 20.62 -14.87 -5.27
N PHE A 37 20.81 -15.55 -4.14
CA PHE A 37 19.76 -15.90 -3.17
C PHE A 37 19.34 -14.73 -2.24
N GLY A 38 19.72 -13.50 -2.59
CA GLY A 38 19.47 -12.25 -1.87
C GLY A 38 19.89 -11.06 -2.75
N GLY A 39 19.33 -9.87 -2.52
CA GLY A 39 19.67 -8.66 -3.28
C GLY A 39 21.18 -8.43 -3.25
N VAL A 40 21.80 -8.22 -4.41
CA VAL A 40 23.26 -8.30 -4.52
C VAL A 40 23.89 -6.91 -4.45
N TRP A 41 23.16 -5.88 -4.92
CA TRP A 41 23.65 -4.51 -4.96
C TRP A 41 22.49 -3.54 -4.74
N SER A 42 22.51 -2.86 -3.58
CA SER A 42 21.80 -1.59 -3.44
C SER A 42 22.65 -0.51 -4.09
N PHE A 43 22.06 0.27 -4.99
CA PHE A 43 22.67 1.56 -5.34
C PHE A 43 22.79 2.39 -4.06
N LEU A 44 23.78 3.28 -3.97
CA LEU A 44 23.82 4.22 -2.85
C LEU A 44 22.54 5.06 -2.86
N ALA A 45 21.98 5.29 -1.67
CA ALA A 45 20.81 6.15 -1.57
C ALA A 45 21.18 7.58 -1.97
N GLU A 46 20.44 8.15 -2.92
CA GLU A 46 20.67 9.49 -3.46
C GLU A 46 19.58 10.44 -2.97
N PRO A 47 19.90 11.72 -2.68
CA PRO A 47 18.90 12.73 -2.37
C PRO A 47 17.92 12.93 -3.54
N VAL A 48 16.64 13.01 -3.23
CA VAL A 48 15.58 13.30 -4.21
C VAL A 48 14.88 14.61 -3.90
N ALA A 49 14.60 15.37 -4.96
CA ALA A 49 13.79 16.57 -4.88
C ALA A 49 12.33 16.23 -5.19
N ARG A 50 11.41 16.98 -4.58
CA ARG A 50 9.98 16.91 -4.91
C ARG A 50 9.74 17.24 -6.39
N GLY A 51 8.87 16.46 -7.03
CA GLY A 51 8.48 16.63 -8.42
C GLY A 51 8.83 15.44 -9.30
N PRO A 52 8.74 15.62 -10.63
CA PRO A 52 8.94 14.55 -11.59
C PRO A 52 10.44 14.23 -11.81
N ARG A 53 10.73 12.95 -11.97
CA ARG A 53 12.03 12.40 -12.38
C ARG A 53 11.80 11.31 -13.43
N THR A 54 12.73 11.13 -14.35
CA THR A 54 12.71 10.01 -15.29
C THR A 54 13.85 9.06 -14.97
N ASP A 55 13.50 7.83 -14.66
CA ASP A 55 14.43 6.74 -14.41
C ASP A 55 14.46 5.80 -15.62
N TRP A 56 15.56 5.08 -15.76
CA TRP A 56 15.72 4.03 -16.76
C TRP A 56 16.21 2.76 -16.07
N VAL A 57 15.48 1.66 -16.25
CA VAL A 57 15.79 0.36 -15.63
C VAL A 57 16.00 -0.71 -16.69
N SER A 58 16.96 -1.60 -16.48
CA SER A 58 17.21 -2.69 -17.42
C SER A 58 16.02 -3.61 -17.54
N THR A 59 15.66 -3.94 -18.78
CA THR A 59 14.62 -4.92 -19.12
C THR A 59 15.21 -6.31 -19.25
N GLY A 60 14.37 -7.33 -19.08
CA GLY A 60 14.73 -8.73 -19.25
C GLY A 60 14.14 -9.55 -18.11
N GLY A 61 13.49 -10.67 -18.44
CA GLY A 61 12.62 -11.42 -17.51
C GLY A 61 13.29 -12.00 -16.26
N ASP A 62 14.62 -11.88 -16.13
CA ASP A 62 15.40 -12.48 -15.04
C ASP A 62 15.96 -11.47 -14.03
N ILE A 63 15.74 -10.16 -14.22
CA ILE A 63 16.13 -9.10 -13.27
C ILE A 63 14.88 -8.55 -12.59
N GLY A 64 14.77 -8.78 -11.29
CA GLY A 64 13.77 -8.09 -10.48
C GLY A 64 14.35 -6.79 -9.91
N TRP A 65 13.52 -5.76 -9.84
CA TRP A 65 13.85 -4.45 -9.32
C TRP A 65 12.95 -4.13 -8.13
N GLN A 66 13.52 -3.52 -7.11
CA GLN A 66 12.77 -2.97 -6.00
C GLN A 66 13.32 -1.59 -5.67
N GLN A 67 12.44 -0.65 -5.37
CA GLN A 67 12.82 0.71 -5.01
C GLN A 67 12.45 0.96 -3.55
N GLN A 68 13.29 1.72 -2.85
CA GLN A 68 13.04 2.19 -1.50
C GLN A 68 13.21 3.70 -1.44
N VAL A 69 12.22 4.38 -0.88
CA VAL A 69 12.25 5.82 -0.63
C VAL A 69 12.21 6.05 0.86
N THR A 70 13.08 6.91 1.38
CA THR A 70 13.18 7.19 2.81
C THR A 70 13.01 8.69 3.04
N VAL A 71 12.04 9.04 3.86
CA VAL A 71 11.92 10.39 4.45
C VAL A 71 12.67 10.33 5.78
N GLN A 72 13.80 11.03 5.86
CA GLN A 72 14.73 10.91 6.99
C GLN A 72 14.02 11.08 8.34
N ASP A 73 14.25 10.11 9.23
CA ASP A 73 13.70 10.02 10.59
C ASP A 73 12.16 9.94 10.68
N VAL A 74 11.46 9.81 9.55
CA VAL A 74 9.98 9.74 9.50
C VAL A 74 9.52 8.35 9.11
N LEU A 75 9.84 7.93 7.88
CA LEU A 75 9.42 6.64 7.33
C LEU A 75 10.33 6.17 6.19
N SER A 76 10.23 4.89 5.87
CA SER A 76 10.64 4.37 4.57
C SER A 76 9.48 3.64 3.89
N GLU A 77 9.39 3.76 2.58
CA GLU A 77 8.50 2.96 1.74
C GLU A 77 9.34 2.09 0.82
N VAL A 78 8.86 0.88 0.56
CA VAL A 78 9.46 -0.03 -0.42
C VAL A 78 8.40 -0.50 -1.42
N SER A 79 8.80 -0.64 -2.68
CA SER A 79 7.92 -1.13 -3.72
C SER A 79 7.79 -2.65 -3.66
N GLU A 80 6.73 -3.17 -4.26
CA GLU A 80 6.72 -4.57 -4.70
C GLU A 80 7.87 -4.81 -5.67
N ARG A 81 8.39 -6.03 -5.68
CA ARG A 81 9.44 -6.41 -6.62
C ARG A 81 8.84 -6.50 -8.03
N ALA A 82 9.32 -5.65 -8.93
CA ALA A 82 8.84 -5.55 -10.30
C ALA A 82 9.85 -6.14 -11.30
N VAL A 83 9.33 -6.74 -12.37
CA VAL A 83 10.10 -7.15 -13.54
C VAL A 83 9.65 -6.32 -14.73
N TYR A 84 10.60 -5.86 -15.55
CA TYR A 84 10.35 -5.06 -16.73
C TYR A 84 10.60 -5.93 -17.98
N PRO A 85 9.57 -6.57 -18.56
CA PRO A 85 9.74 -7.52 -19.66
C PRO A 85 10.07 -6.84 -21.00
N SER A 86 9.70 -5.57 -21.13
CA SER A 86 9.77 -4.76 -22.35
C SER A 86 10.21 -3.34 -22.00
N ALA A 87 10.63 -2.57 -23.00
CA ALA A 87 11.01 -1.16 -22.89
C ALA A 87 9.80 -0.21 -22.75
N ASP A 88 8.69 -0.70 -22.18
CA ASP A 88 7.47 0.09 -22.01
C ASP A 88 7.66 1.17 -20.94
N THR A 89 6.83 2.21 -21.02
CA THR A 89 6.81 3.28 -20.02
C THR A 89 5.97 2.87 -18.82
N ARG A 90 6.49 3.10 -17.62
CA ARG A 90 5.76 2.95 -16.35
C ARG A 90 5.61 4.30 -15.66
N GLU A 91 4.53 4.43 -14.89
CA GLU A 91 4.27 5.58 -14.02
C GLU A 91 4.39 5.11 -12.58
N GLU A 92 5.06 5.91 -11.75
CA GLU A 92 5.28 5.61 -10.34
C GLU A 92 5.19 6.89 -9.53
N ARG A 93 4.57 6.81 -8.36
CA ARG A 93 4.36 7.96 -7.47
C ARG A 93 4.77 7.55 -6.08
N TRP A 94 5.61 8.36 -5.46
CA TRP A 94 6.13 8.13 -4.12
C TRP A 94 5.70 9.24 -3.18
N LEU A 95 5.45 8.91 -1.92
CA LEU A 95 5.18 9.88 -0.86
C LEU A 95 3.94 10.75 -1.17
N THR A 96 2.94 10.17 -1.82
CA THR A 96 1.69 10.86 -2.14
C THR A 96 0.63 10.61 -1.06
N PRO A 97 -0.38 11.50 -0.92
CA PRO A 97 -1.46 11.27 0.04
C PRO A 97 -2.21 9.97 -0.20
N ILE A 98 -3.13 9.68 0.73
CA ILE A 98 -3.75 8.37 0.92
C ILE A 98 -2.70 7.37 1.42
N THR A 99 -2.04 7.73 2.52
CA THR A 99 -1.08 6.88 3.23
C THR A 99 -1.86 5.92 4.13
N ARG A 100 -1.59 4.62 4.01
CA ARG A 100 -2.35 3.56 4.69
C ARG A 100 -1.59 2.24 4.74
N PRO A 101 -2.04 1.27 5.55
CA PRO A 101 -1.60 -0.10 5.42
C PRO A 101 -1.89 -0.66 4.02
N ARG A 102 -0.82 -1.02 3.29
CA ARG A 102 -0.86 -1.69 2.00
C ARG A 102 0.33 -2.62 1.93
N MET A 103 0.07 -3.92 1.99
CA MET A 103 1.12 -4.94 2.02
C MET A 103 1.70 -5.14 0.63
N ILE A 104 2.98 -5.48 0.54
CA ILE A 104 3.52 -6.14 -0.64
C ILE A 104 3.67 -7.65 -0.37
N SER A 105 4.05 -8.43 -1.38
CA SER A 105 4.06 -9.90 -1.28
C SER A 105 4.91 -10.44 -0.14
N GLU A 106 6.00 -9.75 0.22
CA GLU A 106 6.87 -10.09 1.36
C GLU A 106 6.24 -9.83 2.74
N ASP A 107 5.22 -8.98 2.83
CA ASP A 107 4.53 -8.67 4.09
C ASP A 107 3.42 -9.65 4.44
N LEU A 108 2.94 -10.39 3.43
CA LEU A 108 1.75 -11.22 3.58
C LEU A 108 1.91 -12.19 4.77
N PRO A 109 0.89 -12.31 5.64
CA PRO A 109 0.98 -13.19 6.78
C PRO A 109 1.26 -14.63 6.35
N VAL A 110 2.05 -15.35 7.15
CA VAL A 110 2.43 -16.74 6.87
C VAL A 110 2.02 -17.63 8.02
N ARG A 111 1.38 -18.75 7.67
CA ARG A 111 1.14 -19.85 8.61
C ARG A 111 2.32 -20.82 8.57
N ARG A 112 3.01 -21.01 9.70
CA ARG A 112 4.14 -21.95 9.89
C ARG A 112 3.79 -23.03 10.90
N ASP A 113 4.34 -24.23 10.68
CA ASP A 113 4.19 -25.41 11.54
C ASP A 113 2.73 -25.72 11.95
N GLY A 114 1.77 -25.36 11.08
CA GLY A 114 0.32 -25.51 11.29
C GLY A 114 -0.29 -24.66 12.40
N SER A 115 0.50 -24.22 13.39
CA SER A 115 0.03 -23.66 14.66
C SER A 115 0.48 -22.23 14.95
N VAL A 116 1.35 -21.67 14.12
CA VAL A 116 1.86 -20.30 14.28
C VAL A 116 1.51 -19.45 13.07
N LEU A 117 0.91 -18.28 13.30
CA LEU A 117 0.67 -17.27 12.27
C LEU A 117 1.54 -16.05 12.56
N TYR A 118 2.43 -15.71 11.64
CA TYR A 118 3.23 -14.49 11.65
C TYR A 118 2.60 -13.45 10.71
N PHE A 119 2.63 -12.18 11.08
CA PHE A 119 2.20 -11.08 10.23
C PHE A 119 3.18 -9.93 10.26
N ARG A 120 3.24 -9.20 9.13
CA ARG A 120 3.84 -7.88 9.04
C ARG A 120 2.83 -6.91 8.40
N THR A 121 2.61 -5.77 9.02
CA THR A 121 1.56 -4.79 8.72
C THR A 121 2.15 -3.38 8.80
N ARG A 122 2.93 -3.03 7.79
CA ARG A 122 3.46 -1.68 7.58
C ARG A 122 2.33 -0.69 7.32
N ALA A 123 2.15 0.30 8.18
CA ALA A 123 0.98 1.18 8.14
C ALA A 123 1.07 2.38 7.18
N TRP A 124 2.22 2.64 6.58
CA TRP A 124 2.50 3.94 5.94
C TRP A 124 2.83 3.88 4.44
N GLY A 125 2.15 3.02 3.68
CA GLY A 125 2.31 2.99 2.21
C GLY A 125 1.45 4.07 1.53
N ASP A 126 2.01 4.82 0.59
CA ASP A 126 1.33 5.85 -0.19
C ASP A 126 0.21 5.31 -1.10
N GLY A 127 -0.67 6.19 -1.57
CA GLY A 127 -1.86 5.80 -2.34
C GLY A 127 -1.58 5.01 -3.62
N GLY A 128 -0.34 5.09 -4.12
CA GLY A 128 0.13 4.42 -5.32
C GLY A 128 0.04 2.90 -5.28
N THR A 129 0.36 2.29 -6.42
CA THR A 129 0.31 0.85 -6.58
C THR A 129 1.49 0.21 -5.87
N SER A 130 1.18 -0.66 -4.90
CA SER A 130 2.14 -1.64 -4.37
C SER A 130 3.35 -1.07 -3.61
N HIS A 131 3.13 -0.06 -2.75
CA HIS A 131 4.13 0.41 -1.78
C HIS A 131 3.74 0.03 -0.35
N ALA A 132 4.72 -0.41 0.43
CA ALA A 132 4.56 -0.70 1.85
C ALA A 132 5.51 0.17 2.68
N GLY A 133 4.97 0.89 3.67
CA GLY A 133 5.72 1.89 4.43
C GLY A 133 5.83 1.65 5.93
N GLU A 134 7.04 1.74 6.45
CA GLU A 134 7.38 1.59 7.87
C GLU A 134 7.71 2.97 8.46
N GLY A 135 7.08 3.31 9.58
CA GLY A 135 7.32 4.56 10.30
C GLY A 135 8.33 4.38 11.44
N TYR A 136 9.11 5.43 11.73
CA TYR A 136 10.18 5.39 12.75
C TYR A 136 9.81 6.09 14.06
N GLY A 137 8.52 6.22 14.37
CA GLY A 137 8.02 6.74 15.66
C GLY A 137 8.03 8.26 15.82
N ARG A 138 8.41 9.02 14.78
CA ARG A 138 8.38 10.49 14.78
C ARG A 138 6.99 10.99 14.40
N GLY A 139 6.08 11.11 15.37
CA GLY A 139 4.69 11.55 15.14
C GLY A 139 3.81 10.51 14.41
N LEU A 140 4.39 9.40 13.99
CA LEU A 140 3.69 8.24 13.44
C LEU A 140 3.52 7.19 14.53
N SER A 141 2.30 6.72 14.73
CA SER A 141 2.01 5.58 15.61
C SER A 141 1.19 4.52 14.88
N GLN A 142 1.35 3.25 15.27
CA GLN A 142 0.51 2.18 14.78
C GLN A 142 0.26 1.14 15.87
N ARG A 143 -0.82 0.39 15.72
CA ARG A 143 -1.12 -0.82 16.48
C ARG A 143 -1.71 -1.86 15.56
N ALA A 144 -1.12 -3.05 15.56
CA ALA A 144 -1.59 -4.21 14.82
C ALA A 144 -2.14 -5.26 15.79
N SER A 145 -3.27 -5.87 15.44
CA SER A 145 -3.86 -6.94 16.24
C SER A 145 -4.46 -8.05 15.38
N LEU A 146 -4.21 -9.29 15.77
CA LEU A 146 -4.77 -10.49 15.16
C LEU A 146 -5.85 -11.06 16.07
N HIS A 147 -7.02 -11.33 15.50
CA HIS A 147 -8.20 -11.80 16.20
C HIS A 147 -8.73 -13.10 15.61
N GLN A 148 -9.40 -13.88 16.45
CA GLN A 148 -10.31 -14.96 16.04
C GLN A 148 -11.63 -14.78 16.78
N GLY A 149 -12.69 -14.44 16.04
CA GLY A 149 -13.93 -13.95 16.63
C GLY A 149 -13.67 -12.68 17.44
N ASP A 150 -14.11 -12.67 18.70
CA ASP A 150 -13.92 -11.57 19.65
C ASP A 150 -12.63 -11.71 20.48
N THR A 151 -11.84 -12.76 20.25
CA THR A 151 -10.60 -13.02 21.00
C THR A 151 -9.40 -12.41 20.29
N VAL A 152 -8.65 -11.56 21.00
CA VAL A 152 -7.33 -11.08 20.57
C VAL A 152 -6.31 -12.19 20.77
N LEU A 153 -5.69 -12.63 19.68
CA LEU A 153 -4.65 -13.66 19.68
C LEU A 153 -3.25 -13.06 19.77
N SER A 154 -3.07 -11.85 19.23
CA SER A 154 -1.81 -11.12 19.22
C SER A 154 -2.08 -9.63 19.09
N GLU A 155 -1.26 -8.81 19.75
CA GLU A 155 -1.28 -7.35 19.64
C GLU A 155 0.16 -6.84 19.66
N SER A 156 0.45 -5.83 18.85
CA SER A 156 1.78 -5.21 18.71
C SER A 156 1.64 -3.73 18.38
N ASP A 157 2.39 -2.88 19.08
CA ASP A 157 2.57 -1.46 18.72
C ASP A 157 3.62 -1.27 17.61
N TYR A 158 4.12 -2.37 17.03
CA TYR A 158 5.06 -2.40 15.93
C TYR A 158 4.39 -2.94 14.65
N ASP A 159 5.16 -3.02 13.57
CA ASP A 159 4.67 -3.46 12.27
C ASP A 159 4.56 -4.98 12.16
N SER A 160 4.79 -5.74 13.23
CA SER A 160 4.87 -7.20 13.16
C SER A 160 4.46 -7.86 14.47
N GLY A 161 4.02 -9.11 14.34
CA GLY A 161 3.59 -9.92 15.47
C GLY A 161 3.30 -11.36 15.05
N TYR A 162 2.91 -12.17 16.02
CA TYR A 162 2.57 -13.56 15.81
C TYR A 162 1.59 -14.10 16.85
N ALA A 163 0.87 -15.16 16.49
CA ALA A 163 0.08 -15.96 17.42
C ALA A 163 0.46 -17.44 17.31
N THR A 164 0.46 -18.15 18.42
CA THR A 164 0.81 -19.58 18.53
C THR A 164 -0.39 -20.41 19.01
N GLY A 165 -0.27 -21.74 18.98
CA GLY A 165 -1.31 -22.64 19.49
C GLY A 165 -2.62 -22.57 18.70
N LEU A 166 -2.56 -22.14 17.45
CA LEU A 166 -3.73 -21.97 16.61
C LEU A 166 -4.25 -23.32 16.14
N ALA A 167 -5.58 -23.46 16.12
CA ALA A 167 -6.25 -24.69 15.73
C ALA A 167 -5.95 -25.05 14.25
N PRO A 168 -5.88 -26.35 13.91
CA PRO A 168 -5.60 -26.80 12.55
C PRO A 168 -6.79 -26.61 11.59
N GLU A 169 -8.01 -26.47 12.10
CA GLU A 169 -9.20 -26.25 11.29
C GLU A 169 -9.15 -24.90 10.55
N ARG A 170 -9.85 -24.84 9.42
CA ARG A 170 -10.10 -23.58 8.73
C ARG A 170 -11.05 -22.72 9.54
N LEU A 171 -10.55 -21.64 10.11
CA LEU A 171 -11.29 -20.70 10.94
C LEU A 171 -11.18 -19.27 10.37
N PRO A 172 -12.17 -18.41 10.62
CA PRO A 172 -12.10 -17.01 10.27
C PRO A 172 -11.18 -16.26 11.24
N TYR A 173 -10.37 -15.36 10.69
CA TYR A 173 -9.48 -14.47 11.43
C TYR A 173 -9.68 -13.04 10.94
N ARG A 174 -9.34 -12.08 11.81
CA ARG A 174 -9.29 -10.66 11.48
C ARG A 174 -7.91 -10.10 11.82
N LEU A 175 -7.31 -9.34 10.92
CA LEU A 175 -6.09 -8.58 11.15
C LEU A 175 -6.45 -7.10 11.07
N VAL A 176 -6.23 -6.38 12.16
CA VAL A 176 -6.61 -4.97 12.32
C VAL A 176 -5.35 -4.14 12.50
N VAL A 177 -5.28 -3.00 11.81
CA VAL A 177 -4.20 -2.03 11.92
C VAL A 177 -4.82 -0.64 12.09
N ASP A 178 -4.55 -0.03 13.23
CA ASP A 178 -4.85 1.36 13.53
C ASP A 178 -3.56 2.17 13.46
N ALA A 179 -3.61 3.37 12.87
CA ALA A 179 -2.44 4.24 12.81
C ALA A 179 -2.81 5.72 12.90
N THR A 180 -1.94 6.53 13.51
CA THR A 180 -2.10 8.00 13.60
C THR A 180 -0.87 8.72 13.07
N ASN A 181 -1.10 9.84 12.38
CA ASN A 181 -0.07 10.69 11.82
C ASN A 181 -0.21 12.13 12.32
N ASP A 182 0.76 12.54 13.12
CA ASP A 182 0.92 13.91 13.62
C ASP A 182 2.20 14.59 13.06
N ASP A 183 2.91 13.96 12.11
CA ASP A 183 4.14 14.53 11.52
C ASP A 183 3.85 15.33 10.25
N SER A 184 4.32 16.58 10.25
CA SER A 184 4.19 17.53 9.14
C SER A 184 4.85 17.07 7.83
N ALA A 185 5.75 16.10 7.86
CA ALA A 185 6.44 15.59 6.67
C ALA A 185 5.48 14.91 5.68
N LEU A 186 4.36 14.36 6.16
CA LEU A 186 3.29 13.79 5.33
C LEU A 186 2.16 14.79 5.06
N GLY A 187 2.31 16.04 5.50
CA GLY A 187 1.29 17.07 5.39
C GLY A 187 0.06 16.79 6.27
N PRO A 188 -1.08 17.45 6.00
CA PRO A 188 -2.30 17.32 6.80
C PRO A 188 -3.12 16.06 6.45
N TYR A 189 -2.49 15.03 5.89
CA TYR A 189 -3.16 13.88 5.29
C TYR A 189 -3.03 12.61 6.14
N SER A 190 -3.98 11.70 5.95
CA SER A 190 -3.97 10.36 6.56
C SER A 190 -3.79 10.40 8.08
N THR A 191 -4.39 11.40 8.73
CA THR A 191 -4.16 11.70 10.16
C THR A 191 -4.55 10.54 11.07
N THR A 192 -5.51 9.74 10.61
CA THR A 192 -5.90 8.50 11.26
C THR A 192 -6.27 7.49 10.18
N THR A 193 -5.82 6.25 10.34
CA THR A 193 -6.23 5.13 9.51
C THR A 193 -6.71 3.96 10.36
N HIS A 194 -7.67 3.23 9.82
CA HIS A 194 -8.15 1.97 10.38
C HIS A 194 -8.33 0.99 9.22
N THR A 195 -7.54 -0.08 9.21
CA THR A 195 -7.62 -1.14 8.21
C THR A 195 -7.92 -2.47 8.88
N GLU A 196 -8.93 -3.16 8.40
CA GLU A 196 -9.29 -4.50 8.84
C GLU A 196 -9.32 -5.44 7.65
N TRP A 197 -8.55 -6.51 7.72
CA TRP A 197 -8.67 -7.65 6.83
C TRP A 197 -9.41 -8.79 7.53
N SER A 198 -10.36 -9.40 6.84
CA SER A 198 -10.94 -10.69 7.23
C SER A 198 -10.51 -11.77 6.25
N PHE A 199 -10.11 -12.93 6.77
CA PHE A 199 -9.65 -14.05 5.96
C PHE A 199 -9.91 -15.38 6.67
N VAL A 200 -9.85 -16.48 5.92
CA VAL A 200 -9.93 -17.84 6.48
C VAL A 200 -8.55 -18.48 6.44
N SER A 201 -8.10 -19.04 7.57
CA SER A 201 -6.81 -19.73 7.68
C SER A 201 -6.97 -21.03 8.45
N GLY A 202 -6.18 -22.04 8.12
CA GLY A 202 -6.13 -23.34 8.78
C GLY A 202 -4.76 -23.97 8.60
N GLU A 203 -4.61 -25.23 8.98
CA GLU A 203 -3.33 -25.95 8.83
C GLU A 203 -2.89 -26.02 7.37
N SER A 204 -1.69 -25.54 7.12
CA SER A 204 -0.96 -25.68 5.87
C SER A 204 0.54 -25.58 6.21
N GLN A 205 1.37 -26.37 5.52
CA GLN A 205 2.82 -26.18 5.60
C GLN A 205 3.17 -24.85 4.91
N GLU A 206 3.85 -23.96 5.66
CA GLU A 206 4.42 -22.67 5.21
C GLU A 206 3.66 -21.96 4.09
N LYS A 207 2.39 -21.63 4.33
CA LYS A 207 1.56 -20.99 3.32
C LYS A 207 1.28 -19.54 3.66
N THR A 208 1.56 -18.68 2.68
CA THR A 208 1.16 -17.29 2.66
C THR A 208 -0.36 -17.18 2.63
N ILE A 209 -0.90 -16.30 3.47
CA ILE A 209 -2.32 -16.01 3.56
C ILE A 209 -2.65 -14.94 2.52
N ALA A 210 -3.57 -15.28 1.61
CA ALA A 210 -4.02 -14.35 0.60
C ALA A 210 -4.89 -13.26 1.24
N LEU A 211 -4.65 -12.00 0.90
CA LEU A 211 -5.36 -10.85 1.44
C LEU A 211 -5.70 -9.84 0.34
N VAL A 212 -6.93 -9.33 0.38
CA VAL A 212 -7.36 -8.22 -0.48
C VAL A 212 -6.63 -6.95 -0.11
N GLN A 213 -6.08 -6.26 -1.10
CA GLN A 213 -5.42 -4.97 -0.99
C GLN A 213 -6.14 -3.93 -1.85
N LEU A 214 -5.93 -2.63 -1.57
CA LEU A 214 -6.58 -1.53 -2.26
C LEU A 214 -5.55 -0.54 -2.83
N ASP A 215 -5.51 -0.42 -4.15
CA ASP A 215 -4.74 0.60 -4.84
C ASP A 215 -5.65 1.79 -5.18
N TYR A 216 -5.26 3.00 -4.77
CA TYR A 216 -6.06 4.21 -4.99
C TYR A 216 -5.43 5.06 -6.08
N ASP A 217 -6.25 5.60 -6.96
CA ASP A 217 -5.80 6.58 -7.94
C ASP A 217 -6.75 7.78 -7.96
N VAL A 218 -6.20 8.93 -7.62
CA VAL A 218 -6.86 10.24 -7.61
C VAL A 218 -5.91 11.21 -8.30
N ASP A 219 -6.45 12.06 -9.18
CA ASP A 219 -5.68 13.13 -9.82
C ASP A 219 -5.37 14.23 -8.79
N LEU A 220 -4.23 14.09 -8.13
CA LEU A 220 -3.72 14.99 -7.11
C LEU A 220 -2.68 15.95 -7.71
N ASP A 221 -2.76 17.22 -7.33
CA ASP A 221 -1.63 18.12 -7.53
C ASP A 221 -0.46 17.79 -6.60
N ALA A 222 0.66 18.49 -6.76
CA ALA A 222 1.85 18.24 -5.96
C ALA A 222 1.59 18.38 -4.45
N ASP A 223 0.66 19.26 -4.05
CA ASP A 223 0.32 19.50 -2.65
C ASP A 223 -0.63 18.43 -2.11
N GLY A 224 -1.07 17.48 -2.93
CA GLY A 224 -1.99 16.43 -2.53
C GLY A 224 -3.46 16.80 -2.66
N ARG A 225 -3.80 17.79 -3.51
CA ARG A 225 -5.16 18.28 -3.68
C ARG A 225 -5.78 17.88 -5.01
N ALA A 226 -7.01 17.39 -4.94
CA ALA A 226 -7.84 17.05 -6.10
C ALA A 226 -8.83 18.17 -6.41
N ARG A 227 -9.26 18.25 -7.68
CA ARG A 227 -10.47 19.02 -8.02
C ARG A 227 -11.68 18.45 -7.30
N ARG A 228 -12.66 19.28 -6.96
CA ARG A 228 -13.90 18.86 -6.24
C ARG A 228 -14.73 17.76 -6.91
N ASN A 229 -14.55 17.55 -8.21
CA ASN A 229 -15.21 16.52 -9.01
C ASN A 229 -14.22 15.48 -9.57
N ALA A 230 -13.00 15.41 -9.04
CA ALA A 230 -12.03 14.41 -9.45
C ALA A 230 -12.57 13.01 -9.19
N ALA A 231 -12.22 12.08 -10.09
CA ALA A 231 -12.55 10.68 -9.90
C ALA A 231 -11.72 10.09 -8.76
N VAL A 232 -12.34 9.19 -8.00
CA VAL A 232 -11.64 8.28 -7.09
C VAL A 232 -11.70 6.90 -7.73
N ALA A 233 -10.58 6.40 -8.22
CA ALA A 233 -10.44 5.06 -8.75
C ALA A 233 -9.83 4.14 -7.69
N ILE A 234 -10.37 2.93 -7.59
CA ILE A 234 -9.91 1.91 -6.66
C ILE A 234 -9.75 0.60 -7.44
N THR A 235 -8.54 0.07 -7.43
CA THR A 235 -8.20 -1.22 -8.03
C THR A 235 -7.87 -2.18 -6.90
N PRO A 236 -8.77 -3.10 -6.54
CA PRO A 236 -8.48 -4.10 -5.53
C PRO A 236 -7.64 -5.22 -6.13
N VAL A 237 -6.72 -5.79 -5.34
CA VAL A 237 -5.84 -6.88 -5.74
C VAL A 237 -5.80 -7.92 -4.62
N VAL A 238 -5.96 -9.22 -4.94
CA VAL A 238 -5.79 -10.30 -3.97
C VAL A 238 -4.34 -10.77 -3.99
N LEU A 239 -3.51 -10.22 -3.11
CA LEU A 239 -2.12 -10.66 -3.00
C LEU A 239 -2.07 -12.08 -2.42
N GLY A 240 -1.19 -12.92 -2.96
CA GLY A 240 -1.05 -14.34 -2.58
C GLY A 240 -2.03 -15.30 -3.30
N ALA A 241 -3.02 -14.77 -4.03
CA ALA A 241 -3.93 -15.53 -4.88
C ALA A 241 -4.45 -14.64 -6.05
N PRO A 242 -3.57 -14.24 -6.99
CA PRO A 242 -3.88 -13.23 -8.01
C PRO A 242 -5.01 -13.64 -8.98
N GLU A 243 -5.33 -14.93 -9.06
CA GLU A 243 -6.46 -15.47 -9.81
C GLU A 243 -7.81 -15.27 -9.11
N THR A 244 -7.82 -14.91 -7.82
CA THR A 244 -9.05 -14.73 -7.03
C THR A 244 -9.71 -13.40 -7.39
N GLU A 245 -10.98 -13.44 -7.75
CA GLU A 245 -11.73 -12.25 -8.16
C GLU A 245 -12.30 -11.47 -6.95
N VAL A 246 -12.26 -10.14 -7.04
CA VAL A 246 -12.97 -9.24 -6.13
C VAL A 246 -14.38 -8.98 -6.65
N THR A 247 -15.38 -9.43 -5.90
CA THR A 247 -16.78 -9.46 -6.32
C THR A 247 -17.53 -8.17 -5.99
N SER A 248 -17.07 -7.43 -4.99
CA SER A 248 -17.71 -6.17 -4.61
C SER A 248 -16.73 -5.15 -4.04
N VAL A 249 -16.98 -3.88 -4.34
CA VAL A 249 -16.32 -2.73 -3.71
C VAL A 249 -17.38 -1.70 -3.32
N ARG A 250 -17.36 -1.28 -2.06
CA ARG A 250 -18.15 -0.18 -1.52
C ARG A 250 -17.21 0.98 -1.24
N ILE A 251 -17.52 2.14 -1.83
CA ILE A 251 -16.78 3.39 -1.64
C ILE A 251 -17.67 4.38 -0.90
N GLU A 252 -17.18 4.90 0.21
CA GLU A 252 -17.82 5.93 1.00
C GLU A 252 -16.85 7.11 1.17
N VAL A 253 -17.38 8.33 1.10
CA VAL A 253 -16.61 9.56 1.28
C VAL A 253 -17.16 10.35 2.46
N SER A 254 -16.28 11.03 3.16
CA SER A 254 -16.61 11.96 4.21
C SER A 254 -15.93 13.30 3.95
N TYR A 255 -16.63 14.39 4.27
CA TYR A 255 -16.12 15.77 4.17
C TYR A 255 -15.98 16.46 5.54
N ASP A 256 -16.23 15.72 6.63
CA ASP A 256 -16.23 16.19 8.02
C ASP A 256 -15.38 15.27 8.93
N ASP A 257 -14.22 14.87 8.41
CA ASP A 257 -13.21 14.06 9.11
C ASP A 257 -13.75 12.72 9.69
N GLY A 258 -14.74 12.12 9.01
CA GLY A 258 -15.24 10.78 9.29
C GLY A 258 -16.49 10.77 10.16
N SER A 259 -17.04 11.93 10.49
CA SER A 259 -18.25 12.06 11.31
C SER A 259 -19.49 11.56 10.55
N THR A 260 -19.59 11.86 9.25
CA THR A 260 -20.66 11.37 8.38
C THR A 260 -20.11 10.77 7.09
N TRP A 261 -20.73 9.68 6.63
CA TRP A 261 -20.26 8.92 5.47
C TRP A 261 -21.32 8.86 4.38
N HIS A 262 -20.91 9.20 3.16
CA HIS A 262 -21.76 9.19 1.98
C HIS A 262 -21.32 8.10 1.00
N ARG A 263 -22.15 7.07 0.88
CA ARG A 263 -21.93 6.02 -0.11
C ARG A 263 -21.97 6.57 -1.53
N GLN A 264 -20.93 6.27 -2.30
CA GLN A 264 -20.82 6.66 -3.70
C GLN A 264 -21.34 5.55 -4.61
N LYS A 265 -21.91 5.96 -5.74
CA LYS A 265 -22.11 5.06 -6.88
C LYS A 265 -20.78 4.95 -7.62
N ALA A 266 -20.36 3.74 -7.94
CA ALA A 266 -19.14 3.47 -8.68
C ALA A 266 -19.45 2.73 -9.98
N VAL A 267 -18.70 3.05 -11.03
CA VAL A 267 -18.68 2.29 -12.28
C VAL A 267 -17.52 1.31 -12.19
N HIS A 268 -17.79 0.02 -12.42
CA HIS A 268 -16.76 -1.01 -12.49
C HIS A 268 -16.39 -1.28 -13.95
N ARG A 269 -15.11 -1.19 -14.27
CA ARG A 269 -14.57 -1.53 -15.60
C ARG A 269 -13.12 -1.99 -15.46
N ASP A 270 -12.77 -3.07 -16.15
CA ASP A 270 -11.39 -3.58 -16.23
C ASP A 270 -10.74 -3.76 -14.84
N GLY A 271 -11.49 -4.31 -13.87
CA GLY A 271 -11.02 -4.54 -12.49
C GLY A 271 -10.89 -3.28 -11.63
N THR A 272 -11.36 -2.12 -12.11
CA THR A 272 -11.27 -0.84 -11.38
C THR A 272 -12.67 -0.27 -11.10
N TRP A 273 -12.90 0.15 -9.85
CA TRP A 273 -14.12 0.82 -9.42
C TRP A 273 -13.87 2.32 -9.36
N LYS A 274 -14.65 3.09 -10.12
CA LYS A 274 -14.50 4.53 -10.23
C LYS A 274 -15.74 5.26 -9.71
N ALA A 275 -15.55 6.08 -8.69
CA ALA A 275 -16.56 6.99 -8.15
C ALA A 275 -16.25 8.44 -8.53
N PHE A 276 -17.29 9.28 -8.58
CA PHE A 276 -17.19 10.71 -8.92
C PHE A 276 -17.85 11.53 -7.81
N PRO A 277 -17.19 11.63 -6.63
CA PRO A 277 -17.72 12.42 -5.53
C PRO A 277 -17.87 13.89 -5.95
N ALA A 278 -18.97 14.51 -5.51
CA ALA A 278 -19.23 15.93 -5.72
C ALA A 278 -19.00 16.68 -4.40
N ALA A 279 -17.76 17.09 -4.17
CA ALA A 279 -17.39 17.70 -2.89
C ALA A 279 -18.06 19.08 -2.70
N PRO A 280 -18.71 19.35 -1.56
CA PRO A 280 -19.26 20.67 -1.24
C PRO A 280 -18.19 21.75 -1.30
N ALA A 281 -18.55 22.99 -1.65
CA ALA A 281 -17.58 24.10 -1.75
C ALA A 281 -16.87 24.41 -0.42
N SER A 282 -17.50 24.11 0.71
CA SER A 282 -16.93 24.29 2.06
C SER A 282 -15.93 23.21 2.47
N ALA A 283 -15.88 22.07 1.77
CA ALA A 283 -15.01 20.96 2.14
C ALA A 283 -13.55 21.28 1.80
N SER A 284 -12.64 20.99 2.73
CA SER A 284 -11.18 21.13 2.52
C SER A 284 -10.49 19.81 2.25
N PHE A 285 -11.05 18.70 2.75
CA PHE A 285 -10.47 17.36 2.65
C PHE A 285 -11.56 16.35 2.27
N VAL A 286 -11.11 15.22 1.74
CA VAL A 286 -11.91 14.01 1.59
C VAL A 286 -11.31 12.93 2.47
N SER A 287 -12.14 12.31 3.30
CA SER A 287 -11.82 11.04 3.96
C SER A 287 -12.47 9.90 3.19
N LEU A 288 -11.79 8.75 3.11
CA LEU A 288 -12.26 7.58 2.36
C LEU A 288 -12.52 6.43 3.31
N ARG A 289 -13.62 5.71 3.08
CA ARG A 289 -13.86 4.38 3.64
C ARG A 289 -14.22 3.44 2.51
N THR A 290 -13.39 2.43 2.32
CA THR A 290 -13.52 1.47 1.23
C THR A 290 -13.62 0.07 1.81
N THR A 291 -14.62 -0.70 1.39
CA THR A 291 -14.71 -2.12 1.67
C THR A 291 -14.63 -2.90 0.36
N ALA A 292 -13.77 -3.90 0.26
CA ALA A 292 -13.73 -4.84 -0.85
C ALA A 292 -13.86 -6.28 -0.34
N THR A 293 -14.53 -7.13 -1.11
CA THR A 293 -14.76 -8.54 -0.77
C THR A 293 -14.49 -9.42 -1.99
N ASP A 294 -13.72 -10.48 -1.78
CA ASP A 294 -13.40 -11.48 -2.80
C ASP A 294 -14.42 -12.63 -2.86
N GLU A 295 -14.34 -13.44 -3.90
CA GLU A 295 -15.23 -14.58 -4.11
C GLU A 295 -15.05 -15.72 -3.10
N THR A 296 -13.97 -15.72 -2.32
CA THR A 296 -13.69 -16.69 -1.26
C THR A 296 -14.17 -16.24 0.12
N GLY A 297 -14.71 -15.02 0.22
CA GLY A 297 -15.18 -14.40 1.45
C GLY A 297 -14.09 -13.63 2.21
N GLY A 298 -12.89 -13.52 1.67
CA GLY A 298 -11.87 -12.60 2.16
C GLY A 298 -12.29 -11.16 1.90
N SER A 299 -11.92 -10.25 2.80
CA SER A 299 -12.28 -8.84 2.64
C SER A 299 -11.30 -7.90 3.31
N VAL A 300 -11.33 -6.65 2.88
CA VAL A 300 -10.65 -5.53 3.53
C VAL A 300 -11.63 -4.38 3.70
N THR A 301 -11.64 -3.75 4.88
CA THR A 301 -12.23 -2.43 5.10
C THR A 301 -11.14 -1.47 5.53
N GLN A 302 -10.99 -0.37 4.82
CA GLN A 302 -9.97 0.63 5.08
C GLN A 302 -10.58 2.01 5.17
N THR A 303 -10.34 2.67 6.28
CA THR A 303 -10.73 4.05 6.54
C THR A 303 -9.47 4.91 6.61
N VAL A 304 -9.44 5.99 5.84
CA VAL A 304 -8.34 6.97 5.80
C VAL A 304 -8.94 8.36 6.01
N ILE A 305 -8.68 8.95 7.17
CA ILE A 305 -9.11 10.31 7.50
C ILE A 305 -8.19 11.31 6.82
N ARG A 306 -8.79 12.31 6.15
CA ARG A 306 -8.09 13.27 5.28
C ARG A 306 -7.19 12.57 4.26
N ALA A 307 -7.77 11.62 3.51
CA ALA A 307 -7.08 10.90 2.46
C ALA A 307 -6.41 11.84 1.44
N TYR A 308 -7.09 12.91 1.04
CA TYR A 308 -6.53 13.96 0.18
C TYR A 308 -7.24 15.32 0.37
N GLY A 309 -6.63 16.38 -0.13
CA GLY A 309 -7.15 17.75 -0.04
C GLY A 309 -8.01 18.16 -1.25
N LEU A 310 -8.77 19.25 -1.13
CA LEU A 310 -9.64 19.76 -2.20
C LEU A 310 -9.20 21.14 -2.66
N ARG A 311 -9.37 21.41 -3.96
CA ARG A 311 -9.21 22.72 -4.60
C ARG A 311 -10.30 23.02 -5.60
#